data_AF-A0A0F9CQD3-F1
#
_entry.id   AF-A0A0F9CQD3-F1
#
_cell.length_a   1.000
_cell.length_b   1.000
_cell.length_c   1.000
_cell.angle_alpha   90.00
_cell.angle_beta   90.00
_cell.angle_gamma   90.00
#
_symmetry.space_group_name_H-M   'P 1'
#
loop_
_entity.id
_entity.type
_entity.pdbx_description
1 polymer ?
#
loop_
_entity_poly.entity_id
_entity_poly.type
_entity_poly.pdbx_seq_one_letter_code
_entity_poly.pdbx_strand_id
1 'polypeptide(L)'
;MEKFIVEGGHTLKGSITPSGNKNAVLPILAATLLTDAKITLYNIPRIKDVEVMVSLLESIGSSVVWTNDSTLEVETGLPSENNISINEEYASEIRASILLAGPL
;
A
#
# COMPACT_ATOMS: atom_id res chain seq x y z
N MET A 1 -15.90 -12.64 -16.82
CA MET A 1 -16.10 -12.92 -15.39
C MET A 1 -15.26 -14.13 -15.05
N GLU A 2 -14.16 -13.92 -14.35
CA GLU A 2 -13.25 -15.00 -13.96
C GLU A 2 -13.89 -15.86 -12.86
N LYS A 3 -13.52 -17.14 -12.80
CA LYS A 3 -14.04 -18.10 -11.83
C LYS A 3 -12.91 -19.01 -11.37
N PHE A 4 -12.87 -19.28 -10.06
CA PHE A 4 -12.10 -20.39 -9.53
C PHE A 4 -12.96 -21.66 -9.60
N ILE A 5 -12.41 -22.72 -10.22
CA ILE A 5 -13.00 -24.07 -10.18
C ILE A 5 -12.15 -24.87 -9.20
N VAL A 6 -12.75 -25.29 -8.09
CA VAL A 6 -12.07 -26.05 -7.02
C VAL A 6 -12.65 -27.45 -6.97
N GLU A 7 -11.79 -28.46 -7.11
CA GLU A 7 -12.16 -29.86 -6.92
C GLU A 7 -11.86 -30.29 -5.48
N GLY A 8 -12.88 -30.83 -4.81
CA GLY A 8 -12.77 -31.30 -3.42
C GLY A 8 -12.13 -32.70 -3.31
N GLY A 9 -11.94 -33.17 -2.07
CA GLY A 9 -11.43 -34.52 -1.81
C GLY A 9 -9.91 -34.64 -1.64
N HIS A 10 -9.18 -33.53 -1.77
CA HIS A 10 -7.73 -33.50 -1.57
C HIS A 10 -7.36 -33.02 -0.16
N THR A 11 -6.57 -33.80 0.56
CA THR A 11 -5.95 -33.35 1.82
C THR A 11 -4.72 -32.49 1.53
N LEU A 12 -4.71 -31.25 2.01
CA LEU A 12 -3.54 -30.37 1.90
C LEU A 12 -2.45 -30.82 2.89
N LYS A 13 -1.20 -30.90 2.42
CA LYS A 13 -0.02 -31.19 3.24
C LYS A 13 1.17 -30.37 2.75
N GLY A 14 1.80 -29.62 3.63
CA GLY A 14 2.95 -28.78 3.32
C GLY A 14 3.07 -27.61 4.29
N SER A 15 3.89 -26.64 3.92
CA SER A 15 4.11 -25.39 4.64
C SER A 15 3.95 -24.21 3.69
N ILE A 16 3.41 -23.11 4.20
CA ILE A 16 3.37 -21.82 3.51
C ILE A 16 3.98 -20.75 4.40
N THR A 17 4.58 -19.74 3.78
CA THR A 17 4.99 -18.51 4.47
C THR A 17 3.93 -17.45 4.19
N PRO A 18 3.23 -16.92 5.21
CA PRO A 18 2.26 -15.86 4.99
C PRO A 18 2.98 -14.56 4.58
N SER A 19 2.38 -13.85 3.64
CA SER A 19 2.79 -12.47 3.33
C SER A 19 2.47 -11.52 4.49
N GLY A 20 3.00 -10.31 4.45
CA GLY A 20 2.70 -9.26 5.42
C GLY A 20 1.22 -8.93 5.59
N ASN A 21 0.90 -8.33 6.74
CA ASN A 21 -0.47 -7.96 7.08
C ASN A 21 -0.86 -6.64 6.41
N LYS A 22 -1.76 -6.71 5.42
CA LYS A 22 -2.36 -5.54 4.75
C LYS A 22 -2.86 -4.47 5.74
N ASN A 23 -3.56 -4.89 6.79
CA ASN A 23 -4.18 -3.96 7.74
C ASN A 23 -3.16 -3.26 8.64
N ALA A 24 -1.94 -3.78 8.75
CA ALA A 24 -0.82 -3.08 9.36
C ALA A 24 -0.09 -2.18 8.35
N VAL A 25 0.09 -2.66 7.12
CA VAL A 25 0.80 -1.94 6.06
C VAL A 25 0.10 -0.64 5.64
N LEU A 26 -1.22 -0.64 5.47
CA LEU A 26 -1.95 0.55 5.00
C LEU A 26 -1.78 1.78 5.93
N PRO A 27 -1.93 1.68 7.27
CA PRO A 27 -1.64 2.82 8.15
C PRO A 27 -0.15 3.15 8.24
N ILE A 28 0.75 2.18 8.10
CA ILE A 28 2.21 2.44 8.05
C ILE A 28 2.56 3.27 6.81
N LEU A 29 1.99 2.93 5.65
CA LEU A 29 2.15 3.70 4.41
C LEU A 29 1.63 5.13 4.57
N ALA A 30 0.44 5.32 5.15
CA ALA A 30 -0.06 6.67 5.44
C ALA A 30 0.88 7.45 6.37
N ALA A 31 1.39 6.80 7.42
CA ALA A 31 2.29 7.42 8.39
C ALA A 31 3.64 7.86 7.80
N THR A 32 4.03 7.35 6.62
CA THR A 32 5.26 7.83 5.93
C THR A 32 5.21 9.30 5.58
N LEU A 33 4.01 9.87 5.40
CA LEU A 33 3.80 11.30 5.14
C LEU A 33 4.21 12.21 6.30
N LEU A 34 4.39 11.66 7.52
CA LEU A 34 4.74 12.42 8.72
C LEU A 34 6.23 12.78 8.82
N THR A 35 7.05 12.38 7.85
CA THR A 35 8.50 12.61 7.85
C THR A 35 9.03 12.77 6.43
N ASP A 36 10.11 13.53 6.28
CA ASP A 36 10.85 13.70 5.03
C ASP A 36 11.98 12.66 4.86
N ALA A 37 12.35 11.97 5.94
CA ALA A 37 13.32 10.88 5.89
C ALA A 37 12.89 9.73 4.96
N LYS A 38 13.88 9.16 4.26
CA LYS A 38 13.70 7.92 3.49
C LYS A 38 13.37 6.74 4.41
N ILE A 39 12.28 6.03 4.12
CA ILE A 39 11.79 4.87 4.88
C ILE A 39 11.89 3.61 4.01
N THR A 40 12.41 2.52 4.58
CA THR A 40 12.36 1.19 3.98
C THR A 40 11.39 0.30 4.75
N LEU A 41 10.37 -0.22 4.06
CA LEU A 41 9.34 -1.09 4.60
C LEU A 41 9.52 -2.51 4.05
N TYR A 42 9.68 -3.49 4.94
CA TYR A 42 9.88 -4.89 4.60
C TYR A 42 8.60 -5.71 4.79
N ASN A 43 8.53 -6.87 4.11
CA ASN A 43 7.42 -7.81 4.20
C ASN A 43 6.07 -7.17 3.88
N ILE A 44 6.00 -6.45 2.76
CA ILE A 44 4.79 -5.79 2.27
C ILE A 44 4.07 -6.73 1.28
N PRO A 45 2.77 -7.02 1.48
CA PRO A 45 2.02 -7.85 0.55
C PRO A 45 1.72 -7.05 -0.73
N ARG A 46 2.09 -7.60 -1.88
CA ARG A 46 1.82 -6.97 -3.17
C ARG A 46 0.42 -7.31 -3.67
N ILE A 47 -0.57 -6.59 -3.14
CA ILE A 47 -1.99 -6.79 -3.42
C ILE A 47 -2.65 -5.46 -3.80
N LYS A 48 -3.83 -5.53 -4.42
CA LYS A 48 -4.53 -4.37 -4.99
C LYS A 48 -4.67 -3.19 -4.02
N ASP A 49 -5.09 -3.41 -2.78
CA ASP A 49 -5.22 -2.30 -1.81
C ASP A 49 -3.90 -1.58 -1.52
N VAL A 50 -2.78 -2.32 -1.48
CA VAL A 50 -1.46 -1.73 -1.26
C VAL A 50 -1.04 -0.94 -2.49
N GLU A 51 -1.24 -1.49 -3.69
CA GLU A 51 -0.92 -0.77 -4.95
C GLU A 51 -1.77 0.50 -5.09
N VAL A 52 -3.05 0.48 -4.72
CA VAL A 52 -3.89 1.70 -4.70
C VAL A 52 -3.38 2.72 -3.68
N MET A 53 -2.97 2.29 -2.49
CA MET A 53 -2.36 3.20 -1.50
C MET A 53 -1.04 3.79 -1.99
N VAL A 54 -0.21 2.98 -2.68
CA VAL A 54 1.02 3.47 -3.34
C VAL A 54 0.68 4.56 -4.36
N SER A 55 -0.26 4.32 -5.27
CA SER A 55 -0.67 5.34 -6.26
C SER A 55 -1.26 6.60 -5.64
N LEU A 56 -1.95 6.49 -4.49
CA LEU A 56 -2.42 7.64 -3.73
C LEU A 56 -1.25 8.46 -3.17
N LEU A 57 -0.27 7.81 -2.53
CA LEU A 57 0.92 8.47 -2.00
C LEU A 57 1.73 9.15 -3.10
N GLU A 58 1.87 8.51 -4.27
CA GLU A 58 2.51 9.10 -5.45
C GLU A 58 1.75 10.33 -5.96
N SER A 59 0.41 10.31 -5.97
CA SER A 59 -0.41 11.46 -6.38
C SER A 59 -0.25 12.68 -5.46
N ILE A 60 0.13 12.45 -4.21
CA ILE A 60 0.40 13.47 -3.18
C ILE A 60 1.85 13.99 -3.27
N GLY A 61 2.71 13.34 -4.05
CA GLY A 61 4.11 13.73 -4.27
C GLY A 61 5.15 12.87 -3.56
N SER A 62 4.77 11.72 -2.99
CA SER A 62 5.73 10.76 -2.45
C SER A 62 6.40 9.97 -3.58
N SER A 63 7.70 9.70 -3.46
CA SER A 63 8.38 8.68 -4.26
C SER A 63 8.22 7.33 -3.57
N VAL A 64 7.60 6.36 -4.25
CA VAL A 64 7.36 5.02 -3.70
C VAL A 64 7.90 3.98 -4.69
N VAL A 65 8.89 3.18 -4.28
CA VAL A 65 9.58 2.25 -5.17
C VAL A 65 9.63 0.85 -4.56
N TRP A 66 9.13 -0.13 -5.32
CA TRP A 66 9.36 -1.54 -5.02
C TRP A 66 10.82 -1.90 -5.32
N THR A 67 11.61 -2.23 -4.30
CA THR A 67 13.00 -2.69 -4.47
C THR A 67 13.09 -4.21 -4.67
N ASN A 68 12.04 -4.94 -4.31
CA ASN A 68 11.79 -6.34 -4.63
C ASN A 68 10.29 -6.66 -4.43
N ASP A 69 9.91 -7.94 -4.50
CA ASP A 69 8.51 -8.40 -4.41
C ASP A 69 7.80 -8.09 -3.08
N SER A 70 8.51 -7.70 -2.03
CA SER A 70 7.96 -7.47 -0.70
C SER A 70 8.59 -6.30 0.06
N THR A 71 9.37 -5.46 -0.61
CA THR A 71 10.06 -4.31 0.02
C THR A 71 9.75 -3.03 -0.73
N LEU A 72 9.31 -2.02 0.01
CA LEU A 72 9.05 -0.67 -0.49
C LEU A 72 10.07 0.30 0.11
N GLU A 73 10.59 1.20 -0.72
CA GLU A 73 11.22 2.42 -0.27
C GLU A 73 10.26 3.59 -0.51
N VAL A 74 10.07 4.41 0.51
CA VAL A 74 9.20 5.58 0.49
C VAL A 74 9.98 6.80 0.91
N GLU A 75 9.92 7.86 0.13
CA GLU A 75 10.48 9.16 0.47
C GLU A 75 9.44 10.23 0.12
N THR A 76 9.02 11.00 1.11
CA THR A 76 7.98 12.00 0.95
C THR A 76 8.60 13.39 0.97
N GLY A 77 8.58 14.05 -0.19
CA GLY A 77 8.87 15.48 -0.29
C GLY A 77 7.56 16.26 -0.44
N LEU A 78 6.84 16.50 0.66
CA LEU A 78 5.60 17.28 0.60
C LEU A 78 5.92 18.69 0.05
N PRO A 79 5.15 19.19 -0.94
CA PRO A 79 5.35 20.53 -1.46
C PRO A 79 5.22 21.57 -0.35
N SER A 80 6.06 22.60 -0.38
CA SER A 80 6.21 23.57 0.70
C SER A 80 4.99 24.44 0.98
N GLU A 81 3.91 24.38 0.18
CA GLU A 81 2.58 24.91 0.51
C GLU A 81 1.57 24.63 -0.63
N ASN A 82 0.40 24.06 -0.27
CA ASN A 82 -0.93 24.31 -0.85
C ASN A 82 -1.43 23.67 -2.17
N ASN A 83 -0.83 22.60 -2.71
CA ASN A 83 -1.46 21.87 -3.84
C ASN A 83 -1.43 20.34 -3.69
N ILE A 84 -1.76 19.83 -2.50
CA ILE A 84 -2.02 18.39 -2.33
C ILE A 84 -3.40 18.08 -2.92
N SER A 85 -3.41 17.44 -4.09
CA SER A 85 -4.63 16.96 -4.74
C SER A 85 -4.67 15.44 -4.64
N ILE A 86 -5.61 14.91 -3.86
CA ILE A 86 -5.86 13.47 -3.81
C ILE A 86 -6.63 13.07 -5.07
N ASN A 87 -6.19 12.04 -5.78
CA ASN A 87 -6.96 11.48 -6.89
C ASN A 87 -8.21 10.76 -6.34
N GLU A 88 -9.39 11.34 -6.59
CA GLU A 88 -10.68 10.82 -6.12
C GLU A 88 -10.99 9.42 -6.66
N GLU A 89 -10.56 9.08 -7.89
CA GLU A 89 -10.78 7.77 -8.49
C GLU A 89 -10.10 6.69 -7.63
N TYR A 90 -8.81 6.86 -7.34
CA TYR A 90 -8.06 5.95 -6.48
C TYR A 90 -8.55 5.96 -5.03
N ALA A 91 -8.94 7.13 -4.51
CA ALA A 91 -9.44 7.24 -3.14
C ALA A 91 -10.76 6.45 -2.94
N SER A 92 -11.57 6.35 -4.00
CA SER A 92 -12.82 5.59 -3.99
C SER A 92 -12.63 4.07 -4.14
N GLU A 93 -11.47 3.61 -4.66
CA GLU A 93 -11.18 2.18 -4.84
C GLU A 93 -10.98 1.44 -3.51
N ILE A 94 -10.50 2.12 -2.47
CA ILE A 94 -10.28 1.52 -1.14
C ILE A 94 -10.86 2.38 -0.02
N ARG A 95 -11.56 1.75 0.93
CA ARG A 95 -12.04 2.44 2.15
C ARG A 95 -10.91 2.95 3.05
N ALA A 96 -9.71 2.37 2.93
CA ALA A 96 -8.56 2.73 3.73
C ALA A 96 -7.91 4.06 3.33
N SER A 97 -8.34 4.68 2.23
CA SER A 97 -7.89 6.02 1.81
C SER A 97 -8.11 7.09 2.89
N ILE A 98 -9.12 6.91 3.75
CA ILE A 98 -9.38 7.76 4.92
C ILE A 98 -8.19 7.87 5.88
N LEU A 99 -7.28 6.89 5.90
CA LEU A 99 -6.09 6.92 6.75
C LEU A 99 -5.11 8.04 6.37
N LEU A 100 -5.21 8.57 5.15
CA LEU A 100 -4.42 9.73 4.70
C LEU A 100 -4.89 11.04 5.33
N ALA A 101 -6.13 11.12 5.83
CA ALA A 101 -6.67 12.34 6.43
C ALA A 101 -6.05 12.72 7.79
N GLY A 102 -5.33 11.79 8.43
CA GLY A 102 -4.59 12.06 9.67
C GLY A 102 -3.23 12.72 9.46
N PRO A 103 -2.37 12.16 8.58
CA PRO A 103 -1.03 12.69 8.34
C PRO A 103 -0.93 13.80 7.27
N LEU A 104 -1.99 14.04 6.47
CA LEU A 104 -2.14 15.22 5.61
C LEU A 104 -2.69 16.41 6.40
#